data_AF-A0A8H7H0X1-F1
#
_entry.id   AF-A0A8H7H0X1-F1
#
_cell.length_a   1.000
_cell.length_b   1.000
_cell.length_c   1.000
_cell.angle_alpha   90.00
_cell.angle_beta   90.00
_cell.angle_gamma   90.00
#
_symmetry.space_group_name_H-M   'P 1'
#
loop_
_entity.id
_entity.type
_entity.pdbx_description
1 polymer ?
#
loop_
_entity_poly.entity_id
_entity_poly.type
_entity_poly.pdbx_seq_one_letter_code
_entity_poly.pdbx_strand_id
1 'polypeptide(L)'
;MSSHFLSPNSSKPEESFEVDLRKDVDKNLPAIKLVTLREWLAIWLRLDRESTPQLRDAFCLCSHFYDPESRSLRRAQITFNDCRPLNNVTIHQLADVDSAVGVAPRVIPLIQLPTLKTVKYYMMQSMSHTLTSDLHIGTLDLPLGGNITKPMYIHKVPNIQFLDLGNNGMFRIHFPLLGTTGINMYLSDSQMAQLYDLVFHPAALQTLPEDLVREWPGSYEDERFRSQNHKSKRKEYQSQGDVHVEYLQGWLDCAREIIHGAEELRWARYFFLLYELRGVKNWEGSVHPPPEIPPVNIPDNSMDGNEDVEVEVDPESPRVKAVKSVLSHFDTTLFMPGMWFIDIATRVTILPNPDNPSECTFADADMHSLLFQHYTGLPFARCEELVNGQGNHYQKDEVAHLNVLAGGRLTIPDWRRNDCGITYAQIYTTDKSNTYNIALAQNAQQTSAIRMLESWDQELTMHINGLMSTFENSAHNHGVALRIETRVEYQNYPTCHLRVPDELLRSTFTLNRLPEAGTLLIIMEYMMNALVNRPASG
;
A
#
# COMPACT_ATOMS: atom_id res chain seq x y z
N MET A 1 13.60 86.56 -1.99
CA MET A 1 14.34 86.67 -0.72
C MET A 1 13.87 85.56 0.19
N SER A 2 14.81 84.69 0.52
CA SER A 2 14.64 83.41 1.19
C SER A 2 14.23 83.59 2.65
N SER A 3 13.28 82.79 3.14
CA SER A 3 13.13 82.53 4.57
C SER A 3 12.86 81.05 4.78
N HIS A 4 13.91 80.35 5.20
CA HIS A 4 13.86 78.98 5.71
C HIS A 4 13.00 78.92 6.97
N PHE A 5 12.02 78.02 6.97
CA PHE A 5 11.48 77.44 8.21
C PHE A 5 11.69 75.93 8.14
N LEU A 6 12.55 75.45 9.02
CA LEU A 6 12.77 74.03 9.31
C LEU A 6 11.54 73.49 10.06
N SER A 7 10.89 72.47 9.52
CA SER A 7 9.90 71.67 10.24
C SER A 7 10.61 70.51 10.94
N PRO A 8 10.27 70.17 12.19
CA PRO A 8 10.93 69.08 12.90
C PRO A 8 10.47 67.72 12.38
N ASN A 9 11.44 66.86 12.08
CA ASN A 9 11.27 65.42 11.90
C ASN A 9 10.68 64.81 13.18
N SER A 10 9.42 64.40 13.12
CA SER A 10 8.78 63.48 14.06
C SER A 10 8.57 62.16 13.31
N SER A 11 9.64 61.38 13.16
CA SER A 11 9.53 59.97 12.78
C SER A 11 8.94 59.20 13.96
N LYS A 12 7.61 59.09 14.01
CA LYS A 12 6.98 58.02 14.77
C LYS A 12 7.35 56.70 14.07
N PRO A 13 7.76 55.65 14.80
CA PRO A 13 7.92 54.35 14.19
C PRO A 13 6.56 53.94 13.61
N GLU A 14 6.53 53.58 12.33
CA GLU A 14 5.40 52.85 11.77
C GLU A 14 5.32 51.53 12.53
N GLU A 15 4.40 51.44 13.50
CA GLU A 15 3.99 50.17 14.08
C GLU A 15 3.45 49.33 12.93
N SER A 16 4.24 48.34 12.51
CA SER A 16 3.78 47.31 11.57
C SER A 16 2.63 46.58 12.25
N PHE A 17 1.40 46.92 11.88
CA PHE A 17 0.22 46.15 12.24
C PHE A 17 0.33 44.80 11.54
N GLU A 18 0.97 43.83 12.19
CA GLU A 18 0.82 42.42 11.82
C GLU A 18 -0.67 42.08 11.96
N VAL A 19 -1.36 42.03 10.83
CA VAL A 19 -2.76 41.64 10.79
C VAL A 19 -2.82 40.17 11.19
N ASP A 20 -3.39 39.90 12.37
CA ASP A 20 -3.65 38.55 12.83
C ASP A 20 -4.70 37.88 11.94
N LEU A 21 -4.23 37.06 11.00
CA LEU A 21 -5.04 36.35 10.01
C LEU A 21 -5.84 35.16 10.61
N ARG A 22 -5.70 34.88 11.90
CA ARG A 22 -6.42 33.79 12.55
C ARG A 22 -7.92 34.11 12.65
N LYS A 23 -8.76 33.06 12.64
CA LYS A 23 -10.22 33.20 12.84
C LYS A 23 -10.50 33.72 14.25
N ASP A 24 -11.62 34.40 14.46
CA ASP A 24 -11.95 35.00 15.77
C ASP A 24 -11.98 33.97 16.92
N VAL A 25 -12.36 32.73 16.64
CA VAL A 25 -12.33 31.61 17.60
C VAL A 25 -10.91 31.25 18.07
N ASP A 26 -9.89 31.57 17.27
CA ASP A 26 -8.49 31.23 17.52
C ASP A 26 -7.69 32.38 18.19
N LYS A 27 -8.25 33.60 18.24
CA LYS A 27 -7.54 34.81 18.71
C LYS A 27 -7.30 34.83 20.22
N ASN A 28 -8.18 34.22 21.01
CA ASN A 28 -8.14 34.25 22.48
C ASN A 28 -7.76 32.90 23.11
N LEU A 29 -7.11 32.02 22.34
CA LEU A 29 -6.72 30.73 22.86
C LEU A 29 -5.54 30.85 23.84
N PRO A 30 -5.50 30.04 24.91
CA PRO A 30 -4.39 30.08 25.86
C PRO A 30 -3.05 29.82 25.19
N ALA A 31 -1.97 30.34 25.77
CA ALA A 31 -0.63 30.15 25.23
C ALA A 31 -0.25 28.67 25.19
N ILE A 32 0.45 28.26 24.13
CA ILE A 32 0.91 26.88 23.96
C ILE A 32 2.11 26.63 24.90
N LYS A 33 2.13 25.46 25.54
CA LYS A 33 3.29 24.87 26.21
C LYS A 33 3.62 23.59 25.44
N LEU A 34 4.83 23.53 24.88
CA LEU A 34 5.36 22.29 24.32
C LEU A 34 5.57 21.31 25.47
N VAL A 35 5.06 20.10 25.32
CA VAL A 35 5.20 19.03 26.31
C VAL A 35 5.60 17.75 25.58
N THR A 36 6.45 16.96 26.21
CA THR A 36 6.70 15.57 25.78
C THR A 36 5.43 14.73 25.94
N LEU A 37 5.36 13.58 25.27
CA LEU A 37 4.25 12.65 25.48
C LEU A 37 4.13 12.25 26.96
N ARG A 38 5.25 12.00 27.64
CA ARG A 38 5.28 11.66 29.06
C ARG A 38 4.71 12.77 29.94
N GLU A 39 5.05 14.03 29.67
CA GLU A 39 4.50 15.18 30.40
C GLU A 39 3.00 15.35 30.13
N TRP A 40 2.57 15.18 28.88
CA TRP A 40 1.15 15.18 28.52
C TRP A 40 0.39 14.12 29.33
N LEU A 41 0.92 12.89 29.41
CA LEU A 41 0.35 11.80 30.23
C LEU A 41 0.34 12.13 31.71
N ALA A 42 1.40 12.75 32.22
CA ALA A 42 1.47 13.15 33.62
C ALA A 42 0.40 14.21 33.96
N ILE A 43 0.14 15.16 33.04
CA ILE A 43 -0.95 16.14 33.18
C ILE A 43 -2.29 15.40 33.23
N TRP A 44 -2.53 14.49 32.29
CA TRP A 44 -3.77 13.71 32.24
C TRP A 44 -4.00 12.91 33.53
N LEU A 45 -3.00 12.14 33.97
CA LEU A 45 -3.06 11.31 35.18
C LEU A 45 -3.26 12.14 36.45
N ARG A 46 -2.70 13.36 36.49
CA ARG A 46 -2.92 14.29 37.60
C ARG A 46 -4.37 14.74 37.64
N LEU A 47 -4.93 15.18 36.51
CA LEU A 47 -6.32 15.64 36.41
C LEU A 47 -7.31 14.51 36.76
N ASP A 48 -7.00 13.28 36.35
CA ASP A 48 -7.77 12.08 36.71
C ASP A 48 -7.78 11.84 38.23
N ARG A 49 -6.61 11.88 38.88
CA ARG A 49 -6.49 11.69 40.35
C ARG A 49 -7.13 12.80 41.16
N GLU A 50 -7.15 14.02 40.65
CA GLU A 50 -7.80 15.17 41.30
C GLU A 50 -9.34 15.05 41.31
N SER A 51 -9.91 13.95 40.82
CA SER A 51 -11.35 13.64 40.82
C SER A 51 -12.17 14.71 40.09
N THR A 52 -11.59 15.28 39.03
CA THR A 52 -12.28 16.20 38.11
C THR A 52 -12.34 15.60 36.70
N PRO A 53 -13.14 14.55 36.46
CA PRO A 53 -13.25 13.91 35.14
C PRO A 53 -13.50 14.91 34.02
N GLN A 54 -14.26 15.98 34.28
CA GLN A 54 -14.54 17.02 33.30
C GLN A 54 -13.29 17.80 32.87
N LEU A 55 -12.35 18.08 33.78
CA LEU A 55 -11.10 18.78 33.44
C LEU A 55 -10.15 17.85 32.68
N ARG A 56 -10.07 16.57 33.08
CA ARG A 56 -9.34 15.54 32.36
C ARG A 56 -9.86 15.38 30.94
N ASP A 57 -11.17 15.25 30.77
CA ASP A 57 -11.82 15.06 29.46
C ASP A 57 -11.70 16.31 28.59
N ALA A 58 -11.88 17.49 29.18
CA ALA A 58 -11.61 18.75 28.49
C ALA A 58 -10.15 18.81 28.04
N PHE A 59 -9.19 18.44 28.90
CA PHE A 59 -7.78 18.37 28.53
C PHE A 59 -7.55 17.39 27.37
N CYS A 60 -8.17 16.21 27.34
CA CYS A 60 -8.07 15.32 26.18
C CYS A 60 -8.56 15.99 24.89
N LEU A 61 -9.70 16.68 24.93
CA LEU A 61 -10.34 17.21 23.74
C LEU A 61 -9.70 18.50 23.20
N CYS A 62 -9.22 19.37 24.09
CA CYS A 62 -8.68 20.68 23.70
C CYS A 62 -7.24 20.92 24.14
N SER A 63 -6.62 19.98 24.85
CA SER A 63 -5.29 20.12 25.46
C SER A 63 -5.18 21.28 26.46
N HIS A 64 -6.29 21.82 26.96
CA HIS A 64 -6.29 22.91 27.93
C HIS A 64 -6.01 22.41 29.35
N PHE A 65 -5.06 23.02 30.05
CA PHE A 65 -4.80 22.71 31.45
C PHE A 65 -4.28 23.93 32.21
N TYR A 66 -4.47 23.92 33.53
CA TYR A 66 -3.83 24.89 34.41
C TYR A 66 -2.40 24.46 34.69
N ASP A 67 -1.44 25.27 34.23
CA ASP A 67 -0.03 25.00 34.41
C ASP A 67 0.42 25.47 35.81
N PRO A 68 0.80 24.56 36.73
CA PRO A 68 1.13 24.92 38.11
C PRO A 68 2.36 25.82 38.21
N GLU A 69 3.28 25.74 37.24
CA GLU A 69 4.51 26.53 37.22
C GLU A 69 4.23 27.99 36.87
N SER A 70 3.51 28.21 35.77
CA SER A 70 3.17 29.57 35.31
C SER A 70 1.90 30.13 35.95
N ARG A 71 1.15 29.32 36.71
CA ARG A 71 -0.14 29.68 37.33
C ARG A 71 -1.13 30.27 36.33
N SER A 72 -1.16 29.71 35.12
CA SER A 72 -1.96 30.22 34.01
C SER A 72 -2.59 29.06 33.22
N LEU A 73 -3.70 29.35 32.55
CA LEU A 73 -4.29 28.42 31.59
C LEU A 73 -3.37 28.31 30.37
N ARG A 74 -3.06 27.09 29.95
CA ARG A 74 -2.17 26.77 28.82
C ARG A 74 -2.81 25.72 27.92
N ARG A 75 -2.28 25.59 26.71
CA ARG A 75 -2.57 24.49 25.79
C ARG A 75 -1.34 23.60 25.65
N ALA A 76 -1.47 22.32 25.94
CA ALA A 76 -0.40 21.37 25.67
C ALA A 76 -0.32 21.12 24.16
N GLN A 77 0.89 21.18 23.60
CA GLN A 77 1.17 20.66 22.27
C GLN A 77 2.25 19.60 22.42
N ILE A 78 1.94 18.38 22.02
CA ILE A 78 2.90 17.27 22.09
C ILE A 78 4.05 17.58 21.12
N THR A 79 5.27 17.53 21.64
CA THR A 79 6.50 17.52 20.86
C THR A 79 7.14 16.14 20.94
N PHE A 80 7.79 15.75 19.85
CA PHE A 80 8.52 14.48 19.71
C PHE A 80 10.03 14.73 19.54
N ASN A 81 10.52 15.91 19.96
CA ASN A 81 11.93 16.28 19.80
C ASN A 81 12.89 15.37 20.59
N ASP A 82 12.42 14.79 21.69
CA ASP A 82 13.14 13.81 22.51
C ASP A 82 12.94 12.37 22.02
N CYS A 83 12.05 12.15 21.05
CA CYS A 83 11.74 10.87 20.43
C CYS A 83 12.53 10.66 19.14
N ARG A 84 13.84 10.96 19.14
CA ARG A 84 14.72 10.81 17.97
C ARG A 84 15.79 9.74 18.23
N PRO A 85 16.20 8.97 17.21
CA PRO A 85 17.28 8.00 17.35
C PRO A 85 18.58 8.67 17.79
N LEU A 86 19.18 8.21 18.89
CA LEU A 86 20.47 8.73 19.37
C LEU A 86 21.60 8.39 18.39
N ASN A 87 22.61 9.25 18.28
CA ASN A 87 23.73 9.06 17.33
C ASN A 87 24.49 7.73 17.47
N ASN A 88 24.43 7.10 18.64
CA ASN A 88 25.11 5.85 18.94
C ASN A 88 24.26 4.59 18.69
N VAL A 89 22.99 4.71 18.27
CA VAL A 89 22.16 3.53 17.94
C VAL A 89 22.41 3.07 16.51
N THR A 90 22.31 1.75 16.32
CA THR A 90 22.45 1.11 15.02
C THR A 90 21.12 1.12 14.28
N ILE A 91 21.15 1.56 13.03
CA ILE A 91 20.00 1.54 12.12
C ILE A 91 20.17 0.38 11.16
N HIS A 92 19.24 -0.58 11.22
CA HIS A 92 19.21 -1.74 10.35
C HIS A 92 18.20 -1.51 9.23
N GLN A 93 18.61 -1.79 8.00
CA GLN A 93 17.74 -1.75 6.85
C GLN A 93 17.75 -3.12 6.18
N LEU A 94 16.56 -3.65 5.93
CA LEU A 94 16.37 -4.91 5.23
C LEU A 94 15.32 -4.70 4.15
N ALA A 95 15.64 -5.10 2.93
CA ALA A 95 14.71 -5.02 1.83
C ALA A 95 14.12 -6.40 1.50
N ASP A 96 12.96 -6.40 0.89
CA ASP A 96 12.32 -7.60 0.37
C ASP A 96 11.48 -7.26 -0.86
N VAL A 97 11.28 -8.27 -1.70
CA VAL A 97 10.25 -8.25 -2.73
C VAL A 97 8.93 -8.66 -2.08
N ASP A 98 7.93 -7.79 -2.07
CA ASP A 98 6.65 -8.00 -1.38
C ASP A 98 5.61 -8.70 -2.28
N SER A 99 5.57 -8.30 -3.55
CA SER A 99 4.58 -8.74 -4.53
C SER A 99 5.07 -8.51 -5.97
N ALA A 100 4.42 -9.14 -6.95
CA ALA A 100 4.64 -8.87 -8.37
C ALA A 100 3.32 -8.87 -9.14
N VAL A 101 3.19 -7.96 -10.11
CA VAL A 101 2.02 -7.83 -10.98
C VAL A 101 2.50 -7.73 -12.42
N GLY A 102 1.90 -8.51 -13.32
CA GLY A 102 2.31 -8.57 -14.71
C GLY A 102 1.14 -8.63 -15.67
N VAL A 103 1.24 -7.96 -16.80
CA VAL A 103 0.28 -8.07 -17.89
C VAL A 103 0.92 -8.82 -19.05
N ALA A 104 0.22 -9.84 -19.52
CA ALA A 104 0.58 -10.69 -20.64
C ALA A 104 -0.49 -10.53 -21.74
N PRO A 105 -0.31 -9.58 -22.68
CA PRO A 105 -1.28 -9.31 -23.74
C PRO A 105 -1.49 -10.50 -24.68
N ARG A 106 -0.42 -11.26 -24.94
CA ARG A 106 -0.45 -12.35 -25.93
C ARG A 106 0.32 -13.58 -25.48
N VAL A 107 1.59 -13.41 -25.12
CA VAL A 107 2.48 -14.50 -24.72
C VAL A 107 2.44 -14.62 -23.20
N ILE A 108 2.21 -15.84 -22.70
CA ILE A 108 2.35 -16.14 -21.27
C ILE A 108 3.83 -16.41 -20.97
N PRO A 109 4.51 -15.62 -20.13
CA PRO A 109 5.95 -15.73 -19.96
C PRO A 109 6.32 -16.79 -18.90
N LEU A 110 5.66 -17.95 -18.90
CA LEU A 110 5.98 -19.03 -17.97
C LEU A 110 7.02 -19.98 -18.55
N ILE A 111 7.98 -20.37 -17.72
CA ILE A 111 8.98 -21.40 -18.06
C ILE A 111 8.52 -22.73 -17.49
N GLN A 112 8.67 -23.80 -18.29
CA GLN A 112 8.51 -25.15 -17.79
C GLN A 112 9.69 -25.49 -16.87
N LEU A 113 9.41 -25.64 -15.59
CA LEU A 113 10.39 -26.06 -14.59
C LEU A 113 9.97 -27.38 -13.94
N PRO A 114 10.92 -28.16 -13.39
CA PRO A 114 10.58 -29.36 -12.63
C PRO A 114 9.61 -29.08 -11.47
N THR A 115 9.66 -27.87 -10.90
CA THR A 115 8.83 -27.39 -9.79
C THR A 115 7.47 -26.83 -10.23
N LEU A 116 7.31 -26.47 -11.50
CA LEU A 116 6.06 -25.93 -12.06
C LEU A 116 5.72 -26.66 -13.36
N LYS A 117 5.19 -27.88 -13.19
CA LYS A 117 4.73 -28.71 -14.32
C LYS A 117 3.29 -28.40 -14.69
N THR A 118 2.45 -28.15 -13.69
CA THR A 118 1.01 -27.97 -13.86
C THR A 118 0.51 -26.70 -13.18
N VAL A 119 -0.56 -26.14 -13.71
CA VAL A 119 -1.32 -25.04 -13.13
C VAL A 119 -2.79 -25.46 -13.00
N LYS A 120 -3.50 -24.89 -12.03
CA LYS A 120 -4.93 -25.14 -11.85
C LYS A 120 -5.74 -24.17 -12.72
N TYR A 121 -6.51 -24.69 -13.65
CA TYR A 121 -7.47 -23.93 -14.47
C TYR A 121 -8.84 -23.89 -13.80
N TYR A 122 -9.42 -22.70 -13.69
CA TYR A 122 -10.76 -22.48 -13.13
C TYR A 122 -11.79 -22.33 -14.26
N MET A 123 -12.71 -23.29 -14.35
CA MET A 123 -13.74 -23.31 -15.39
C MET A 123 -14.91 -22.37 -15.08
N MET A 124 -15.07 -22.00 -13.80
CA MET A 124 -16.12 -21.11 -13.35
C MET A 124 -15.57 -19.91 -12.59
N GLN A 125 -16.28 -18.79 -12.73
CA GLN A 125 -15.92 -17.57 -12.04
C GLN A 125 -16.18 -17.67 -10.53
N SER A 126 -15.26 -17.12 -9.75
CA SER A 126 -15.47 -16.80 -8.35
C SER A 126 -15.39 -15.29 -8.15
N MET A 127 -16.48 -14.69 -7.68
CA MET A 127 -16.59 -13.25 -7.49
C MET A 127 -15.60 -12.72 -6.44
N SER A 128 -15.12 -13.56 -5.52
CA SER A 128 -14.10 -13.19 -4.54
C SER A 128 -12.73 -12.94 -5.17
N HIS A 129 -12.49 -13.50 -6.36
CA HIS A 129 -11.24 -13.34 -7.10
C HIS A 129 -11.34 -12.30 -8.22
N THR A 130 -12.50 -11.66 -8.46
CA THR A 130 -12.61 -10.57 -9.44
C THR A 130 -11.82 -9.36 -8.95
N LEU A 131 -10.93 -8.84 -9.81
CA LEU A 131 -10.22 -7.60 -9.53
C LEU A 131 -11.18 -6.41 -9.64
N THR A 132 -11.38 -5.73 -8.52
CA THR A 132 -12.26 -4.55 -8.41
C THR A 132 -11.55 -3.33 -7.82
N SER A 133 -10.42 -3.53 -7.14
CA SER A 133 -9.57 -2.50 -6.55
C SER A 133 -8.45 -2.10 -7.49
N ASP A 134 -8.04 -0.83 -7.42
CA ASP A 134 -6.88 -0.36 -8.17
C ASP A 134 -5.60 -1.08 -7.74
N LEU A 135 -4.76 -1.38 -8.73
CA LEU A 135 -3.41 -1.91 -8.56
C LEU A 135 -2.38 -0.78 -8.70
N HIS A 136 -2.76 0.50 -8.68
CA HIS A 136 -1.83 1.62 -8.66
C HIS A 136 -0.78 1.64 -9.79
N ILE A 137 -0.99 0.94 -10.90
CA ILE A 137 -0.12 0.92 -12.10
C ILE A 137 -0.58 1.91 -13.18
N GLY A 138 -1.66 2.65 -12.89
CA GLY A 138 -2.27 3.61 -13.83
C GLY A 138 -3.08 2.93 -14.94
N THR A 139 -3.27 3.66 -16.04
CA THR A 139 -3.95 3.14 -17.23
C THR A 139 -2.99 2.41 -18.15
N LEU A 140 -3.44 1.30 -18.72
CA LEU A 140 -2.73 0.60 -19.80
C LEU A 140 -3.42 0.86 -21.14
N ASP A 141 -2.61 0.99 -22.19
CA ASP A 141 -3.09 1.15 -23.57
C ASP A 141 -3.48 -0.22 -24.11
N LEU A 142 -4.75 -0.58 -23.93
CA LEU A 142 -5.25 -1.91 -24.27
C LEU A 142 -5.82 -1.94 -25.71
N PRO A 143 -5.54 -3.00 -26.49
CA PRO A 143 -6.06 -3.13 -27.85
C PRO A 143 -7.58 -3.34 -27.86
N LEU A 144 -8.28 -2.61 -28.73
CA LEU A 144 -9.71 -2.78 -29.00
C LEU A 144 -9.99 -3.21 -30.45
N GLY A 145 -8.95 -3.27 -31.29
CA GLY A 145 -8.98 -3.84 -32.63
C GLY A 145 -8.31 -2.98 -33.69
N GLY A 146 -7.75 -3.64 -34.72
CA GLY A 146 -6.84 -3.01 -35.67
C GLY A 146 -5.65 -2.38 -34.92
N ASN A 147 -5.36 -1.11 -35.23
CA ASN A 147 -4.32 -0.31 -34.55
C ASN A 147 -4.90 0.59 -33.43
N ILE A 148 -6.13 0.33 -32.97
CA ILE A 148 -6.79 1.16 -31.96
C ILE A 148 -6.48 0.61 -30.57
N THR A 149 -5.87 1.45 -29.74
CA THR A 149 -5.71 1.23 -28.30
C THR A 149 -6.54 2.24 -27.51
N LYS A 150 -6.91 1.89 -26.27
CA LYS A 150 -7.57 2.79 -25.33
C LYS A 150 -6.90 2.70 -23.96
N PRO A 151 -6.59 3.84 -23.31
CA PRO A 151 -6.12 3.84 -21.95
C PRO A 151 -7.25 3.40 -21.01
N MET A 152 -7.01 2.33 -20.25
CA MET A 152 -7.99 1.77 -19.31
C MET A 152 -7.31 1.36 -18.00
N TYR A 153 -7.99 1.61 -16.88
CA TYR A 153 -7.60 1.03 -15.59
C TYR A 153 -7.97 -0.45 -15.57
N ILE A 154 -7.04 -1.33 -15.20
CA ILE A 154 -7.24 -2.79 -15.28
C ILE A 154 -8.40 -3.25 -14.39
N HIS A 155 -8.54 -2.65 -13.20
CA HIS A 155 -9.62 -2.94 -12.26
C HIS A 155 -11.01 -2.46 -12.74
N LYS A 156 -11.06 -1.75 -13.88
CA LYS A 156 -12.28 -1.37 -14.60
C LYS A 156 -12.55 -2.25 -15.83
N VAL A 157 -11.73 -3.28 -16.07
CA VAL A 157 -11.90 -4.24 -17.16
C VAL A 157 -12.51 -5.53 -16.59
N PRO A 158 -13.62 -6.04 -17.16
CA PRO A 158 -14.24 -7.27 -16.71
C PRO A 158 -13.26 -8.44 -16.74
N ASN A 159 -13.25 -9.23 -15.66
CA ASN A 159 -12.26 -10.26 -15.46
C ASN A 159 -12.76 -11.42 -14.60
N ILE A 160 -12.11 -12.56 -14.76
CA ILE A 160 -12.33 -13.76 -13.95
C ILE A 160 -10.98 -14.37 -13.59
N GLN A 161 -10.92 -15.09 -12.47
CA GLN A 161 -9.82 -16.01 -12.19
C GLN A 161 -9.76 -17.05 -13.31
N PHE A 162 -8.57 -17.26 -13.85
CA PHE A 162 -8.34 -18.18 -14.96
C PHE A 162 -7.40 -19.30 -14.54
N LEU A 163 -6.21 -18.96 -14.04
CA LEU A 163 -5.22 -19.93 -13.56
C LEU A 163 -4.77 -19.63 -12.13
N ASP A 164 -4.36 -20.66 -11.42
CA ASP A 164 -3.68 -20.59 -10.13
C ASP A 164 -2.39 -21.41 -10.22
N LEU A 165 -1.28 -20.77 -9.84
CA LEU A 165 0.07 -21.31 -9.93
C LEU A 165 0.50 -21.98 -8.64
N GLY A 166 -0.38 -22.05 -7.64
CA GLY A 166 0.01 -22.32 -6.27
C GLY A 166 0.89 -21.17 -5.73
N ASN A 167 1.36 -21.33 -4.49
CA ASN A 167 2.31 -20.40 -3.85
C ASN A 167 1.90 -18.92 -3.98
N ASN A 168 0.61 -18.62 -3.84
CA ASN A 168 0.02 -17.28 -3.88
C ASN A 168 0.08 -16.53 -5.23
N GLY A 169 0.34 -17.24 -6.33
CA GLY A 169 0.29 -16.69 -7.69
C GLY A 169 -1.00 -17.03 -8.42
N MET A 170 -1.63 -16.06 -9.08
CA MET A 170 -2.82 -16.30 -9.92
C MET A 170 -2.79 -15.51 -11.22
N PHE A 171 -3.41 -16.07 -12.27
CA PHE A 171 -3.75 -15.34 -13.48
C PHE A 171 -5.25 -15.06 -13.54
N ARG A 172 -5.58 -13.82 -13.89
CA ARG A 172 -6.91 -13.43 -14.32
C ARG A 172 -6.92 -13.22 -15.81
N ILE A 173 -7.99 -13.61 -16.47
CA ILE A 173 -8.26 -13.23 -17.85
C ILE A 173 -9.16 -11.99 -17.85
N HIS A 174 -8.79 -11.00 -18.66
CA HIS A 174 -9.48 -9.72 -18.79
C HIS A 174 -10.03 -9.53 -20.20
N PHE A 175 -11.20 -8.88 -20.30
CA PHE A 175 -11.93 -8.70 -21.57
C PHE A 175 -12.15 -7.20 -21.89
N PRO A 176 -11.20 -6.54 -22.60
CA PRO A 176 -11.23 -5.09 -22.84
C PRO A 176 -12.51 -4.57 -23.48
N LEU A 177 -13.07 -5.30 -24.44
CA LEU A 177 -14.25 -4.86 -25.19
C LEU A 177 -15.49 -4.75 -24.31
N LEU A 178 -15.63 -5.58 -23.27
CA LEU A 178 -16.72 -5.45 -22.30
C LEU A 178 -16.56 -4.22 -21.41
N GLY A 179 -15.31 -3.87 -21.03
CA GLY A 179 -15.01 -2.71 -20.18
C GLY A 179 -15.36 -1.36 -20.80
N THR A 180 -15.59 -1.31 -22.12
CA THR A 180 -16.04 -0.09 -22.82
C THR A 180 -17.46 0.32 -22.45
N THR A 181 -18.28 -0.61 -21.93
CA THR A 181 -19.69 -0.37 -21.58
C THR A 181 -19.89 0.09 -20.13
N GLY A 182 -18.91 -0.14 -19.25
CA GLY A 182 -18.90 0.37 -17.87
C GLY A 182 -19.90 -0.28 -16.89
N ILE A 183 -20.58 -1.37 -17.26
CA ILE A 183 -21.74 -1.85 -16.50
C ILE A 183 -21.34 -2.76 -15.32
N ASN A 184 -20.44 -3.74 -15.51
CA ASN A 184 -20.07 -4.72 -14.47
C ASN A 184 -18.63 -5.22 -14.64
N MET A 185 -17.96 -5.60 -13.55
CA MET A 185 -16.59 -6.15 -13.57
C MET A 185 -16.52 -7.67 -13.70
N TYR A 186 -17.69 -8.32 -13.73
CA TYR A 186 -17.86 -9.77 -13.78
C TYR A 186 -18.53 -10.17 -15.09
N LEU A 187 -18.39 -11.44 -15.46
CA LEU A 187 -19.09 -12.01 -16.60
C LEU A 187 -20.50 -12.45 -16.16
N SER A 188 -21.47 -12.32 -17.06
CA SER A 188 -22.78 -12.94 -16.89
C SER A 188 -22.69 -14.46 -17.05
N ASP A 189 -23.66 -15.19 -16.49
CA ASP A 189 -23.75 -16.66 -16.67
C ASP A 189 -23.73 -17.05 -18.16
N SER A 190 -24.40 -16.27 -19.03
CA SER A 190 -24.40 -16.50 -20.47
C SER A 190 -23.01 -16.33 -21.10
N GLN A 191 -22.23 -15.35 -20.65
CA GLN A 191 -20.86 -15.14 -21.14
C GLN A 191 -19.91 -16.21 -20.64
N MET A 192 -20.07 -16.66 -19.39
CA MET A 192 -19.31 -17.80 -18.84
C MET A 192 -19.60 -19.08 -19.60
N ALA A 193 -20.87 -19.37 -19.90
CA ALA A 193 -21.26 -20.52 -20.71
C ALA A 193 -20.61 -20.48 -22.10
N GLN A 194 -20.71 -19.34 -22.80
CA GLN A 194 -20.04 -19.16 -24.09
C GLN A 194 -18.51 -19.35 -24.00
N LEU A 195 -17.88 -18.76 -22.99
CA LEU A 195 -16.43 -18.82 -22.82
C LEU A 195 -15.95 -20.26 -22.56
N TYR A 196 -16.70 -21.06 -21.80
CA TYR A 196 -16.35 -22.45 -21.57
C TYR A 196 -16.72 -23.35 -22.77
N ASP A 197 -17.99 -23.37 -23.15
CA ASP A 197 -18.57 -24.31 -24.12
C ASP A 197 -18.07 -24.07 -25.54
N LEU A 198 -17.87 -22.80 -25.91
CA LEU A 198 -17.50 -22.43 -27.28
C LEU A 198 -16.01 -22.15 -27.44
N VAL A 199 -15.27 -21.84 -26.36
CA VAL A 199 -13.85 -21.45 -26.47
C VAL A 199 -12.94 -22.43 -25.76
N PHE A 200 -12.93 -22.42 -24.43
CA PHE A 200 -11.85 -23.07 -23.68
C PHE A 200 -11.92 -24.59 -23.74
N HIS A 201 -13.11 -25.18 -23.66
CA HIS A 201 -13.27 -26.63 -23.79
C HIS A 201 -12.97 -27.12 -25.23
N PRO A 202 -13.51 -26.50 -26.31
CA PRO A 202 -13.12 -26.85 -27.67
C PRO A 202 -11.63 -26.63 -27.98
N ALA A 203 -11.01 -25.57 -27.45
CA ALA A 203 -9.58 -25.34 -27.58
C ALA A 203 -8.77 -26.41 -26.84
N ALA A 204 -9.23 -26.83 -25.66
CA ALA A 204 -8.59 -27.88 -24.87
C ALA A 204 -8.59 -29.21 -25.62
N LEU A 205 -9.73 -29.60 -26.20
CA LEU A 205 -9.85 -30.83 -27.02
C LEU A 205 -8.89 -30.85 -28.21
N GLN A 206 -8.51 -29.69 -28.74
CA GLN A 206 -7.61 -29.57 -29.89
C GLN A 206 -6.13 -29.53 -29.51
N THR A 207 -5.80 -29.10 -28.30
CA THR A 207 -4.42 -28.71 -27.94
C THR A 207 -3.86 -29.46 -26.73
N LEU A 208 -4.70 -29.99 -25.86
CA LEU A 208 -4.28 -30.72 -24.66
C LEU A 208 -4.33 -32.24 -24.92
N PRO A 209 -3.47 -33.03 -24.24
CA PRO A 209 -3.59 -34.49 -24.22
C PRO A 209 -4.99 -34.95 -23.78
N GLU A 210 -5.54 -35.95 -24.48
CA GLU A 210 -6.89 -36.46 -24.24
C GLU A 210 -7.12 -36.85 -22.76
N ASP A 211 -6.12 -37.47 -22.13
CA ASP A 211 -6.21 -37.90 -20.74
C ASP A 211 -6.40 -36.73 -19.75
N LEU A 212 -5.92 -35.51 -20.07
CA LEU A 212 -6.16 -34.33 -19.24
C LEU A 212 -7.59 -33.81 -19.40
N VAL A 213 -8.12 -33.81 -20.63
CA VAL A 213 -9.43 -33.24 -20.94
C VAL A 213 -10.57 -34.21 -20.61
N ARG A 214 -10.30 -35.53 -20.58
CA ARG A 214 -11.32 -36.57 -20.29
C ARG A 214 -12.06 -36.37 -18.96
N GLU A 215 -11.43 -35.72 -17.99
CA GLU A 215 -12.01 -35.45 -16.67
C GLU A 215 -12.75 -34.10 -16.57
N TRP A 216 -12.72 -33.30 -17.64
CA TRP A 216 -13.40 -32.01 -17.70
C TRP A 216 -14.89 -32.22 -18.00
N PRO A 217 -15.79 -31.43 -17.41
CA PRO A 217 -17.21 -31.48 -17.76
C PRO A 217 -17.46 -31.18 -19.24
N GLY A 218 -18.50 -31.80 -19.81
CA GLY A 218 -18.83 -31.58 -21.22
C GLY A 218 -19.41 -30.19 -21.50
N SER A 219 -19.93 -29.52 -20.48
CA SER A 219 -20.51 -28.18 -20.59
C SER A 219 -20.36 -27.36 -19.31
N TYR A 220 -20.58 -26.05 -19.42
CA TYR A 220 -20.62 -25.12 -18.30
C TYR A 220 -21.71 -25.49 -17.28
N GLU A 221 -22.88 -25.94 -17.75
CA GLU A 221 -23.97 -26.35 -16.85
C GLU A 221 -23.64 -27.66 -16.11
N ASP A 222 -22.90 -28.59 -16.75
CA ASP A 222 -22.42 -29.80 -16.07
C ASP A 222 -21.41 -29.46 -14.97
N GLU A 223 -20.49 -28.51 -15.23
CA GLU A 223 -19.59 -28.00 -14.21
C GLU A 223 -20.35 -27.29 -13.08
N ARG A 224 -21.32 -26.44 -13.44
CA ARG A 224 -22.16 -25.74 -12.48
C ARG A 224 -22.94 -26.69 -11.59
N PHE A 225 -23.39 -27.83 -12.12
CA PHE A 225 -24.01 -28.88 -11.34
C PHE A 225 -23.01 -29.56 -10.41
N ARG A 226 -21.84 -29.97 -10.94
CA ARG A 226 -20.78 -30.67 -10.19
C ARG A 226 -20.21 -29.86 -9.03
N SER A 227 -20.03 -28.56 -9.23
CA SER A 227 -19.38 -27.64 -8.28
C SER A 227 -20.32 -27.10 -7.19
N GLN A 228 -21.61 -27.47 -7.20
CA GLN A 228 -22.56 -27.08 -6.15
C GLN A 228 -22.28 -27.82 -4.84
N ASN A 229 -21.80 -27.08 -3.84
CA ASN A 229 -21.67 -27.61 -2.50
C ASN A 229 -22.99 -27.45 -1.73
N HIS A 230 -23.80 -28.51 -1.64
CA HIS A 230 -25.08 -28.51 -0.92
C HIS A 230 -24.99 -28.12 0.57
N LYS A 231 -23.79 -28.15 1.17
CA LYS A 231 -23.58 -27.83 2.59
C LYS A 231 -23.17 -26.38 2.84
N SER A 232 -22.77 -25.62 1.82
CA SER A 232 -22.34 -24.23 1.98
C SER A 232 -23.53 -23.29 1.84
N LYS A 233 -23.71 -22.37 2.80
CA LYS A 233 -24.66 -21.24 2.66
C LYS A 233 -24.20 -20.20 1.65
N ARG A 234 -22.92 -20.24 1.24
CA ARG A 234 -22.38 -19.41 0.15
C ARG A 234 -22.33 -20.25 -1.12
N LYS A 235 -22.73 -19.67 -2.26
CA LYS A 235 -22.48 -20.24 -3.59
C LYS A 235 -20.98 -20.15 -3.90
N GLU A 236 -20.17 -20.91 -3.18
CA GLU A 236 -18.76 -21.09 -3.45
C GLU A 236 -18.64 -22.26 -4.41
N TYR A 237 -18.21 -21.95 -5.62
CA TYR A 237 -17.96 -22.93 -6.66
C TYR A 237 -16.45 -23.20 -6.71
N GLN A 238 -16.04 -24.43 -6.45
CA GLN A 238 -14.66 -24.87 -6.68
C GLN A 238 -14.68 -25.83 -7.86
N SER A 239 -14.26 -25.32 -9.03
CA SER A 239 -14.03 -26.11 -10.24
C SER A 239 -12.58 -25.89 -10.65
N GLN A 240 -11.79 -26.96 -10.70
CA GLN A 240 -10.39 -26.92 -11.07
C GLN A 240 -10.04 -28.09 -11.98
N GLY A 241 -9.29 -27.82 -13.05
CA GLY A 241 -8.62 -28.82 -13.87
C GLY A 241 -7.11 -28.60 -13.87
N ASP A 242 -6.31 -29.65 -14.05
CA ASP A 242 -4.86 -29.52 -14.23
C ASP A 242 -4.52 -29.28 -15.69
N VAL A 243 -3.66 -28.29 -15.94
CA VAL A 243 -3.09 -28.01 -17.28
C VAL A 243 -1.58 -27.96 -17.17
N HIS A 244 -0.87 -28.68 -18.04
CA HIS A 244 0.59 -28.60 -18.06
C HIS A 244 1.05 -27.29 -18.70
N VAL A 245 2.09 -26.68 -18.13
CA VAL A 245 2.63 -25.38 -18.58
C VAL A 245 3.00 -25.39 -20.06
N GLU A 246 3.55 -26.51 -20.55
CA GLU A 246 3.99 -26.69 -21.94
C GLU A 246 2.86 -26.51 -22.98
N TYR A 247 1.61 -26.78 -22.62
CA TYR A 247 0.47 -26.63 -23.54
C TYR A 247 -0.26 -25.30 -23.41
N LEU A 248 0.03 -24.48 -22.39
CA LEU A 248 -0.73 -23.26 -22.09
C LEU A 248 -0.74 -22.28 -23.25
N GLN A 249 0.42 -22.02 -23.87
CA GLN A 249 0.49 -21.05 -24.96
C GLN A 249 -0.29 -21.53 -26.19
N GLY A 250 -0.13 -22.80 -26.59
CA GLY A 250 -0.87 -23.39 -27.70
C GLY A 250 -2.39 -23.39 -27.47
N TRP A 251 -2.80 -23.71 -26.24
CA TRP A 251 -4.21 -23.66 -25.84
C TRP A 251 -4.80 -22.24 -25.91
N LEU A 252 -4.06 -21.23 -25.41
CA LEU A 252 -4.46 -19.84 -25.48
C LEU A 252 -4.51 -19.30 -26.91
N ASP A 253 -3.59 -19.72 -27.77
CA ASP A 253 -3.59 -19.32 -29.18
C ASP A 253 -4.76 -19.94 -29.95
N CYS A 254 -5.07 -21.23 -29.72
CA CYS A 254 -6.28 -21.86 -30.26
C CYS A 254 -7.57 -21.17 -29.75
N ALA A 255 -7.63 -20.82 -28.46
CA ALA A 255 -8.76 -20.06 -27.90
C ALA A 255 -8.93 -18.70 -28.60
N ARG A 256 -7.84 -17.99 -28.91
CA ARG A 256 -7.89 -16.73 -29.68
C ARG A 256 -8.40 -16.95 -31.08
N GLU A 257 -7.96 -17.99 -31.78
CA GLU A 257 -8.42 -18.32 -33.14
C GLU A 257 -9.94 -18.56 -33.17
N ILE A 258 -10.46 -19.34 -32.22
CA ILE A 258 -11.90 -19.60 -32.08
C ILE A 258 -12.67 -18.29 -31.83
N ILE A 259 -12.21 -17.46 -30.89
CA ILE A 259 -12.82 -16.15 -30.58
C ILE A 259 -12.81 -15.21 -31.79
N HIS A 260 -11.76 -15.25 -32.62
CA HIS A 260 -11.68 -14.44 -33.83
C HIS A 260 -12.59 -14.96 -34.95
N GLY A 261 -12.82 -16.28 -35.02
CA GLY A 261 -13.66 -16.91 -36.04
C GLY A 261 -15.17 -16.81 -35.80
N ALA A 262 -15.61 -16.56 -34.55
CA ALA A 262 -17.02 -16.48 -34.18
C ALA A 262 -17.46 -15.03 -33.88
N GLU A 263 -18.63 -14.61 -34.38
CA GLU A 263 -19.12 -13.24 -34.16
C GLU A 263 -19.82 -13.10 -32.80
N GLU A 264 -20.47 -14.15 -32.32
CA GLU A 264 -21.06 -14.24 -30.98
C GLU A 264 -20.00 -14.11 -29.87
N LEU A 265 -18.73 -14.40 -30.16
CA LEU A 265 -17.59 -14.27 -29.25
C LEU A 265 -16.82 -12.95 -29.42
N ARG A 266 -17.33 -12.01 -30.24
CA ARG A 266 -16.66 -10.73 -30.49
C ARG A 266 -16.31 -9.97 -29.21
N TRP A 267 -17.12 -10.10 -28.16
CA TRP A 267 -16.89 -9.46 -26.87
C TRP A 267 -15.62 -9.94 -26.16
N ALA A 268 -15.14 -11.14 -26.47
CA ALA A 268 -13.96 -11.75 -25.86
C ALA A 268 -12.67 -11.50 -26.66
N ARG A 269 -12.75 -10.85 -27.83
CA ARG A 269 -11.56 -10.52 -28.64
C ARG A 269 -10.60 -9.62 -27.84
N TYR A 270 -9.31 -9.79 -28.10
CA TYR A 270 -8.23 -9.06 -27.43
C TYR A 270 -8.13 -9.29 -25.92
N PHE A 271 -8.63 -10.42 -25.42
CA PHE A 271 -8.40 -10.79 -24.03
C PHE A 271 -6.89 -10.82 -23.73
N PHE A 272 -6.55 -10.49 -22.49
CA PHE A 272 -5.19 -10.59 -21.98
C PHE A 272 -5.18 -11.24 -20.61
N LEU A 273 -4.00 -11.68 -20.18
CA LEU A 273 -3.82 -12.23 -18.85
C LEU A 273 -3.17 -11.19 -17.93
N LEU A 274 -3.66 -11.10 -16.70
CA LEU A 274 -3.05 -10.37 -15.60
C LEU A 274 -2.55 -11.39 -14.59
N TYR A 275 -1.24 -11.39 -14.34
CA TYR A 275 -0.61 -12.10 -13.26
C TYR A 275 -0.60 -11.25 -11.97
N GLU A 276 -0.85 -11.90 -10.85
CA GLU A 276 -0.69 -11.33 -9.53
C GLU A 276 -0.05 -12.36 -8.58
N LEU A 277 1.07 -11.98 -7.99
CA LEU A 277 1.80 -12.69 -6.94
C LEU A 277 1.75 -11.88 -5.66
N ARG A 278 1.26 -12.48 -4.58
CA ARG A 278 1.18 -11.82 -3.26
C ARG A 278 1.85 -12.66 -2.19
N GLY A 279 2.19 -12.02 -1.06
CA GLY A 279 2.61 -12.76 0.14
C GLY A 279 3.98 -13.42 0.01
N VAL A 280 4.90 -12.82 -0.75
CA VAL A 280 6.27 -13.33 -0.93
C VAL A 280 7.28 -12.70 0.04
N LYS A 281 6.90 -11.64 0.77
CA LYS A 281 7.74 -10.87 1.73
C LYS A 281 8.56 -11.64 2.77
N ASN A 282 8.23 -12.91 3.03
CA ASN A 282 8.91 -13.76 4.02
C ASN A 282 9.53 -15.00 3.38
N TRP A 283 9.58 -15.07 2.05
CA TRP A 283 10.26 -16.17 1.36
C TRP A 283 11.76 -16.00 1.53
N GLU A 284 12.47 -17.10 1.78
CA GLU A 284 13.92 -17.11 1.97
C GLU A 284 14.66 -16.42 0.81
N GLY A 285 14.14 -16.57 -0.42
CA GLY A 285 14.69 -15.90 -1.61
C GLY A 285 14.15 -14.51 -1.90
N SER A 286 13.27 -13.92 -1.10
CA SER A 286 12.74 -12.56 -1.33
C SER A 286 13.54 -11.46 -0.63
N VAL A 287 14.23 -11.82 0.45
CA VAL A 287 14.86 -10.88 1.39
C VAL A 287 16.30 -10.60 0.96
N HIS A 288 16.71 -9.33 0.99
CA HIS A 288 18.06 -8.92 0.67
C HIS A 288 18.43 -7.59 1.36
N PRO A 289 19.72 -7.26 1.55
CA PRO A 289 20.09 -5.90 1.94
C PRO A 289 19.72 -4.90 0.84
N PRO A 290 19.28 -3.67 1.17
CA PRO A 290 19.21 -2.61 0.17
C PRO A 290 20.64 -2.29 -0.30
N PRO A 291 20.88 -2.13 -1.61
CA PRO A 291 22.21 -1.83 -2.13
C PRO A 291 22.57 -0.37 -1.87
N GLU A 292 23.85 -0.10 -1.64
CA GLU A 292 24.39 1.26 -1.45
C GLU A 292 24.40 2.07 -2.75
N ILE A 293 24.66 1.37 -3.87
CA ILE A 293 24.66 1.91 -5.23
C ILE A 293 23.81 1.00 -6.13
N PRO A 294 23.22 1.52 -7.22
CA PRO A 294 22.51 0.69 -8.18
C PRO A 294 23.40 -0.47 -8.68
N PRO A 295 22.90 -1.73 -8.70
CA PRO A 295 23.66 -2.90 -9.14
C PRO A 295 23.66 -2.97 -10.68
N VAL A 296 24.16 -1.91 -11.30
CA VAL A 296 24.28 -1.76 -12.74
C VAL A 296 25.72 -1.44 -13.08
N ASN A 297 26.27 -2.16 -14.04
CA ASN A 297 27.60 -1.90 -14.58
C ASN A 297 27.46 -0.83 -15.66
N ILE A 298 27.97 0.37 -15.38
CA ILE A 298 28.15 1.40 -16.39
C ILE A 298 29.55 1.22 -16.97
N PRO A 299 29.71 0.86 -18.25
CA PRO A 299 31.03 0.77 -18.86
C PRO A 299 31.79 2.10 -18.75
N ASP A 300 33.06 2.04 -18.36
CA ASP A 300 33.95 3.21 -18.18
C ASP A 300 34.08 4.07 -19.47
N ASN A 301 33.75 3.50 -20.65
CA ASN A 301 33.82 4.18 -21.95
C ASN A 301 32.55 4.99 -22.32
N SER A 302 31.61 5.18 -21.40
CA SER A 302 30.36 5.93 -21.63
C SER A 302 30.52 7.46 -21.70
N MET A 303 31.74 7.98 -21.54
CA MET A 303 32.03 9.42 -21.68
C MET A 303 31.97 9.94 -23.14
N ASP A 304 31.90 9.05 -24.15
CA ASP A 304 31.92 9.45 -25.57
C ASP A 304 30.53 9.75 -26.18
N GLY A 305 29.48 9.85 -25.37
CA GLY A 305 28.18 10.41 -25.81
C GLY A 305 27.38 9.53 -26.79
N ASN A 306 27.67 8.23 -26.87
CA ASN A 306 26.78 7.28 -27.56
C ASN A 306 25.63 6.89 -26.62
N GLU A 307 24.39 7.19 -27.03
CA GLU A 307 23.15 7.00 -26.25
C GLU A 307 22.72 5.52 -26.11
N ASP A 308 23.42 4.57 -26.75
CA ASP A 308 23.05 3.14 -26.81
C ASP A 308 23.94 2.22 -25.94
N VAL A 309 24.41 2.69 -24.78
CA VAL A 309 25.14 1.82 -23.86
C VAL A 309 24.15 0.94 -23.09
N GLU A 310 24.08 -0.34 -23.44
CA GLU A 310 23.30 -1.33 -22.68
C GLU A 310 23.80 -1.38 -21.24
N VAL A 311 22.92 -0.98 -20.31
CA VAL A 311 23.17 -1.05 -18.87
C VAL A 311 23.07 -2.51 -18.43
N GLU A 312 24.20 -3.14 -18.13
CA GLU A 312 24.23 -4.53 -17.66
C GLU A 312 23.93 -4.58 -16.16
N VAL A 313 22.91 -5.35 -15.77
CA VAL A 313 22.55 -5.55 -14.36
C VAL A 313 23.46 -6.62 -13.75
N ASP A 314 24.11 -6.31 -12.62
CA ASP A 314 24.99 -7.25 -11.92
C ASP A 314 24.21 -8.49 -11.43
N PRO A 315 24.43 -9.68 -12.03
CA PRO A 315 23.70 -10.88 -11.67
C PRO A 315 24.04 -11.39 -10.27
N GLU A 316 25.16 -10.98 -9.69
CA GLU A 316 25.62 -11.42 -8.38
C GLU A 316 25.04 -10.61 -7.22
N SER A 317 24.47 -9.44 -7.52
CA SER A 317 23.80 -8.58 -6.55
C SER A 317 22.72 -9.34 -5.77
N PRO A 318 22.69 -9.23 -4.42
CA PRO A 318 21.65 -9.86 -3.59
C PRO A 318 20.23 -9.49 -4.01
N ARG A 319 20.00 -8.25 -4.45
CA ARG A 319 18.69 -7.79 -4.97
C ARG A 319 18.29 -8.57 -6.22
N VAL A 320 19.21 -8.70 -7.18
CA VAL A 320 18.94 -9.33 -8.47
C VAL A 320 18.66 -10.83 -8.27
N LYS A 321 19.42 -11.48 -7.39
CA LYS A 321 19.15 -12.85 -6.96
C LYS A 321 17.77 -13.00 -6.32
N ALA A 322 17.36 -12.04 -5.49
CA ALA A 322 16.06 -12.09 -4.83
C ALA A 322 14.89 -11.95 -5.83
N VAL A 323 14.98 -10.97 -6.74
CA VAL A 323 13.98 -10.79 -7.81
C VAL A 323 13.92 -12.02 -8.72
N LYS A 324 15.07 -12.57 -9.12
CA LYS A 324 15.13 -13.83 -9.90
C LYS A 324 14.51 -15.01 -9.15
N SER A 325 14.70 -15.09 -7.84
CA SER A 325 14.09 -16.15 -7.02
C SER A 325 12.56 -16.04 -7.00
N VAL A 326 12.03 -14.84 -6.76
CA VAL A 326 10.58 -14.59 -6.73
C VAL A 326 9.94 -14.83 -8.11
N LEU A 327 10.63 -14.44 -9.18
CA LEU A 327 10.17 -14.60 -10.56
C LEU A 327 10.71 -15.86 -11.24
N SER A 328 11.15 -16.86 -10.47
CA SER A 328 11.82 -18.06 -11.01
C SER A 328 10.97 -18.86 -11.99
N HIS A 329 9.64 -18.75 -11.91
CA HIS A 329 8.71 -19.40 -12.84
C HIS A 329 8.55 -18.66 -14.18
N PHE A 330 9.21 -17.51 -14.36
CA PHE A 330 8.99 -16.63 -15.50
C PHE A 330 10.22 -16.49 -16.39
N ASP A 331 9.97 -16.39 -17.69
CA ASP A 331 10.93 -15.87 -18.65
C ASP A 331 10.82 -14.35 -18.67
N THR A 332 11.65 -13.72 -17.85
CA THR A 332 11.68 -12.26 -17.70
C THR A 332 12.11 -11.55 -18.99
N THR A 333 12.69 -12.23 -19.98
CA THR A 333 13.04 -11.63 -21.28
C THR A 333 11.81 -11.30 -22.12
N LEU A 334 10.67 -11.93 -21.81
CA LEU A 334 9.38 -11.71 -22.45
C LEU A 334 8.57 -10.59 -21.77
N PHE A 335 9.10 -9.95 -20.72
CA PHE A 335 8.41 -8.88 -20.03
C PHE A 335 8.40 -7.62 -20.89
N MET A 336 7.19 -7.15 -21.20
CA MET A 336 7.01 -5.92 -21.96
C MET A 336 7.21 -4.69 -21.05
N PRO A 337 7.86 -3.62 -21.54
CA PRO A 337 7.91 -2.34 -20.84
C PRO A 337 6.50 -1.84 -20.49
N GLY A 338 6.35 -1.29 -19.29
CA GLY A 338 5.14 -0.71 -18.73
C GLY A 338 4.04 -1.73 -18.39
N MET A 339 4.34 -3.02 -18.43
CA MET A 339 3.38 -4.11 -18.20
C MET A 339 3.72 -4.97 -16.99
N TRP A 340 4.95 -4.91 -16.47
CA TRP A 340 5.41 -5.71 -15.34
C TRP A 340 5.91 -4.82 -14.22
N PHE A 341 5.46 -5.11 -13.01
CA PHE A 341 5.73 -4.33 -11.82
C PHE A 341 6.07 -5.25 -10.65
N ILE A 342 6.97 -4.80 -9.80
CA ILE A 342 7.36 -5.46 -8.56
C ILE A 342 7.13 -4.48 -7.43
N ASP A 343 6.60 -4.96 -6.31
CA ASP A 343 6.63 -4.19 -5.06
C ASP A 343 7.92 -4.53 -4.32
N ILE A 344 8.76 -3.51 -4.13
CA ILE A 344 9.95 -3.61 -3.28
C ILE A 344 9.69 -2.83 -2.01
N ALA A 345 10.06 -3.40 -0.87
CA ALA A 345 9.98 -2.71 0.40
C ALA A 345 11.33 -2.64 1.09
N THR A 346 11.53 -1.59 1.89
CA THR A 346 12.64 -1.44 2.81
C THR A 346 12.06 -1.27 4.21
N ARG A 347 12.42 -2.18 5.10
CA ARG A 347 12.13 -2.13 6.52
C ARG A 347 13.30 -1.52 7.26
N VAL A 348 13.02 -0.49 8.05
CA VAL A 348 13.96 0.21 8.92
C VAL A 348 13.65 -0.17 10.37
N THR A 349 14.67 -0.70 11.05
CA THR A 349 14.62 -1.10 12.45
C THR A 349 15.74 -0.42 13.21
N ILE A 350 15.43 0.12 14.39
CA ILE A 350 16.41 0.80 15.24
C ILE A 350 16.69 -0.08 16.45
N LEU A 351 17.97 -0.45 16.62
CA LEU A 351 18.46 -1.29 17.71
C LEU A 351 19.39 -0.47 18.62
N PRO A 352 18.92 -0.02 19.80
CA PRO A 352 19.77 0.65 20.77
C PRO A 352 20.81 -0.29 21.38
N ASN A 353 20.47 -1.58 21.49
CA ASN A 353 21.34 -2.65 21.95
C ASN A 353 20.93 -3.95 21.22
N PRO A 354 21.87 -4.73 20.66
CA PRO A 354 21.58 -6.04 20.05
C PRO A 354 20.85 -7.04 20.96
N ASP A 355 21.00 -6.91 22.28
CA ASP A 355 20.35 -7.81 23.26
C ASP A 355 18.92 -7.37 23.66
N ASN A 356 18.47 -6.19 23.20
CA ASN A 356 17.15 -5.63 23.53
C ASN A 356 16.20 -5.67 22.33
N PRO A 357 14.87 -5.69 22.57
CA PRO A 357 13.90 -5.53 21.49
C PRO A 357 14.09 -4.19 20.78
N SER A 358 13.80 -4.15 19.47
CA SER A 358 13.92 -2.93 18.69
C SER A 358 13.00 -1.83 19.19
N GLU A 359 13.45 -0.58 19.07
CA GLU A 359 12.59 0.59 19.30
C GLU A 359 11.48 0.64 18.25
N CYS A 360 10.35 1.25 18.63
CA CYS A 360 9.26 1.49 17.70
C CYS A 360 9.61 2.69 16.83
N THR A 361 9.78 2.48 15.53
CA THR A 361 10.18 3.50 14.56
C THR A 361 8.97 3.99 13.77
N PHE A 362 8.74 5.30 13.77
CA PHE A 362 7.63 5.96 13.07
C PHE A 362 8.16 7.03 12.12
N ALA A 363 7.51 7.19 10.97
CA ALA A 363 7.83 8.30 10.08
C ALA A 363 7.35 9.63 10.67
N ASP A 364 8.15 10.66 10.44
CA ASP A 364 7.75 12.04 10.61
C ASP A 364 7.05 12.48 9.33
N ALA A 365 5.81 12.96 9.46
CA ALA A 365 5.01 13.38 8.32
C ALA A 365 5.69 14.48 7.50
N ASP A 366 6.45 15.36 8.17
CA ASP A 366 7.19 16.45 7.53
C ASP A 366 8.37 15.92 6.68
N MET A 367 8.80 14.69 6.92
CA MET A 367 9.90 14.03 6.20
C MET A 367 9.43 13.25 4.97
N HIS A 368 8.11 13.12 4.74
CA HIS A 368 7.59 12.31 3.64
C HIS A 368 8.12 12.76 2.27
N SER A 369 8.21 14.05 2.00
CA SER A 369 8.75 14.56 0.73
C SER A 369 10.21 14.15 0.50
N LEU A 370 11.03 14.17 1.55
CA LEU A 370 12.44 13.73 1.50
C LEU A 370 12.56 12.22 1.32
N LEU A 371 11.74 11.44 2.04
CA LEU A 371 11.70 9.98 1.87
C LEU A 371 11.24 9.62 0.46
N PHE A 372 10.17 10.24 -0.05
CA PHE A 372 9.72 10.01 -1.42
C PHE A 372 10.77 10.44 -2.45
N GLN A 373 11.47 11.55 -2.25
CA GLN A 373 12.59 11.91 -3.12
C GLN A 373 13.64 10.78 -3.17
N HIS A 374 14.05 10.25 -2.01
CA HIS A 374 15.04 9.17 -1.95
C HIS A 374 14.57 7.92 -2.70
N TYR A 375 13.34 7.48 -2.48
CA TYR A 375 12.84 6.24 -3.06
C TYR A 375 12.42 6.37 -4.53
N THR A 376 11.96 7.55 -4.95
CA THR A 376 11.44 7.78 -6.31
C THR A 376 12.45 8.42 -7.25
N GLY A 377 13.51 9.05 -6.73
CA GLY A 377 14.44 9.85 -7.53
C GLY A 377 13.85 11.15 -8.07
N LEU A 378 12.58 11.46 -7.79
CA LEU A 378 11.96 12.71 -8.22
C LEU A 378 12.62 13.92 -7.52
N PRO A 379 12.68 15.09 -8.18
CA PRO A 379 13.18 16.32 -7.55
C PRO A 379 12.41 16.64 -6.26
N PHE A 380 13.12 17.10 -5.22
CA PHE A 380 12.51 17.45 -3.93
C PHE A 380 11.29 18.36 -4.07
N ALA A 381 11.40 19.43 -4.87
CA ALA A 381 10.31 20.37 -5.10
C ALA A 381 9.05 19.69 -5.67
N ARG A 382 9.23 18.65 -6.51
CA ARG A 382 8.11 17.86 -7.05
C ARG A 382 7.49 16.97 -5.97
N CYS A 383 8.29 16.32 -5.14
CA CYS A 383 7.78 15.56 -4.00
C CYS A 383 7.01 16.45 -3.02
N GLU A 384 7.54 17.65 -2.73
CA GLU A 384 6.88 18.64 -1.88
C GLU A 384 5.54 19.10 -2.47
N GLU A 385 5.49 19.38 -3.78
CA GLU A 385 4.25 19.69 -4.49
C GLU A 385 3.25 18.53 -4.42
N LEU A 386 3.69 17.28 -4.57
CA LEU A 386 2.81 16.12 -4.52
C LEU A 386 2.25 15.85 -3.11
N VAL A 387 3.07 16.05 -2.07
CA VAL A 387 2.69 15.83 -0.67
C VAL A 387 1.79 16.97 -0.15
N ASN A 388 2.11 18.22 -0.50
CA ASN A 388 1.37 19.40 -0.01
C ASN A 388 0.28 19.89 -0.98
N GLY A 389 0.25 19.36 -2.20
CA GLY A 389 -0.61 19.84 -3.27
C GLY A 389 -2.08 19.48 -3.09
N GLN A 390 -2.92 20.23 -3.79
CA GLN A 390 -4.36 19.93 -3.90
C GLN A 390 -4.57 18.86 -4.98
N GLY A 391 -4.32 17.60 -4.63
CA GLY A 391 -4.57 16.47 -5.51
C GLY A 391 -4.73 15.19 -4.70
N ASN A 392 -5.52 14.25 -5.20
CA ASN A 392 -5.68 12.93 -4.59
C ASN A 392 -4.45 12.01 -4.82
N HIS A 393 -3.26 12.60 -4.97
CA HIS A 393 -2.01 11.90 -5.20
C HIS A 393 -1.37 11.46 -3.89
N TYR A 394 -1.47 12.29 -2.86
CA TYR A 394 -0.94 11.98 -1.54
C TYR A 394 -2.08 11.80 -0.53
N GLN A 395 -1.98 10.75 0.28
CA GLN A 395 -2.84 10.53 1.42
C GLN A 395 -1.98 10.30 2.66
N LYS A 396 -2.18 11.14 3.67
CA LYS A 396 -1.56 10.98 4.98
C LYS A 396 -2.31 9.90 5.78
N ASP A 397 -1.59 8.89 6.26
CA ASP A 397 -2.13 7.81 7.10
C ASP A 397 -1.75 8.08 8.57
N GLU A 398 -2.56 8.84 9.30
CA GLU A 398 -2.28 9.21 10.69
C GLU A 398 -2.23 7.98 11.61
N VAL A 399 -1.17 7.89 12.42
CA VAL A 399 -1.03 6.86 13.45
C VAL A 399 -1.60 7.41 14.74
N ALA A 400 -2.65 6.77 15.28
CA ALA A 400 -3.35 7.22 16.49
C ALA A 400 -3.72 8.72 16.43
N HIS A 401 -4.21 9.19 15.26
CA HIS A 401 -4.57 10.58 14.97
C HIS A 401 -3.51 11.63 15.31
N LEU A 402 -2.25 11.24 15.35
CA LEU A 402 -1.14 12.18 15.51
C LEU A 402 -0.69 12.62 14.13
N ASN A 403 -1.00 13.86 13.80
CA ASN A 403 -0.69 14.43 12.48
C ASN A 403 0.79 14.33 12.11
N VAL A 404 1.67 14.41 13.10
CA VAL A 404 3.12 14.39 12.95
C VAL A 404 3.68 12.96 12.88
N LEU A 405 2.99 11.98 13.51
CA LEU A 405 3.30 10.56 13.40
C LEU A 405 2.36 9.93 12.38
N ALA A 406 2.75 9.97 11.11
CA ALA A 406 1.91 9.44 10.05
C ALA A 406 2.73 8.58 9.09
N GLY A 407 2.08 7.56 8.54
CA GLY A 407 2.47 7.02 7.25
C GLY A 407 1.97 7.92 6.12
N GLY A 408 2.19 7.47 4.89
CA GLY A 408 1.74 8.19 3.72
C GLY A 408 1.66 7.30 2.50
N ARG A 409 0.71 7.56 1.62
CA ARG A 409 0.59 6.92 0.31
C ARG A 409 0.75 7.98 -0.75
N LEU A 410 1.59 7.72 -1.73
CA LEU A 410 1.84 8.60 -2.86
C LEU A 410 1.59 7.83 -4.16
N THR A 411 0.64 8.28 -4.95
CA THR A 411 0.45 7.85 -6.34
C THR A 411 1.17 8.83 -7.24
N ILE A 412 2.11 8.34 -8.06
CA ILE A 412 2.93 9.19 -8.92
C ILE A 412 2.19 9.42 -10.26
N PRO A 413 1.71 10.64 -10.54
CA PRO A 413 1.12 10.93 -11.84
C PRO A 413 2.19 10.92 -12.93
N ASP A 414 1.80 10.52 -14.14
CA ASP A 414 2.66 10.53 -15.32
C ASP A 414 4.03 9.85 -15.11
N TRP A 415 4.08 8.78 -14.30
CA TRP A 415 5.32 8.06 -13.97
C TRP A 415 6.12 7.64 -15.21
N ARG A 416 5.45 7.34 -16.33
CA ARG A 416 6.07 7.01 -17.63
C ARG A 416 6.90 8.14 -18.24
N ARG A 417 6.69 9.40 -17.82
CA ARG A 417 7.41 10.58 -18.33
C ARG A 417 8.59 10.99 -17.45
N ASN A 418 8.62 10.51 -16.21
CA ASN A 418 9.58 10.95 -15.21
C ASN A 418 10.73 9.95 -15.02
N ASP A 419 10.80 8.90 -15.86
CA ASP A 419 11.81 7.83 -15.91
C ASP A 419 12.12 7.12 -14.57
N CYS A 420 11.39 7.43 -13.50
CA CYS A 420 11.55 6.80 -12.19
C CYS A 420 11.07 5.35 -12.16
N GLY A 421 10.21 4.96 -13.10
CA GLY A 421 9.56 3.64 -13.14
C GLY A 421 8.63 3.36 -11.94
N ILE A 422 8.45 4.28 -11.01
CA ILE A 422 7.65 4.08 -9.79
C ILE A 422 6.26 4.67 -10.00
N THR A 423 5.24 3.84 -9.76
CA THR A 423 3.84 4.24 -9.95
C THR A 423 3.18 4.61 -8.62
N TYR A 424 3.67 4.03 -7.53
CA TYR A 424 3.11 4.16 -6.20
C TYR A 424 4.18 3.96 -5.14
N ALA A 425 4.07 4.70 -4.04
CA ALA A 425 4.91 4.58 -2.87
C ALA A 425 4.06 4.64 -1.59
N GLN A 426 4.42 3.86 -0.58
CA GLN A 426 3.76 3.85 0.71
C GLN A 426 4.76 3.79 1.85
N ILE A 427 4.55 4.63 2.85
CA ILE A 427 5.26 4.68 4.12
C ILE A 427 4.26 4.21 5.19
N TYR A 428 4.60 3.19 5.94
CA TYR A 428 3.72 2.64 6.98
C TYR A 428 4.51 1.88 8.05
N THR A 429 3.85 1.56 9.15
CA THR A 429 4.41 0.81 10.27
C THR A 429 4.00 -0.66 10.24
N THR A 430 4.83 -1.53 10.82
CA THR A 430 4.54 -2.98 10.89
C THR A 430 3.59 -3.37 12.02
N ASP A 431 3.09 -2.41 12.81
CA ASP A 431 2.21 -2.63 13.97
C ASP A 431 0.85 -3.24 13.62
N LYS A 432 0.40 -3.07 12.36
CA LYS A 432 -0.84 -3.66 11.83
C LYS A 432 -0.96 -5.16 12.10
N SER A 433 0.15 -5.92 12.14
CA SER A 433 0.08 -7.37 12.37
C SER A 433 -0.52 -7.78 13.71
N ASN A 434 -0.51 -6.91 14.72
CA ASN A 434 -1.06 -7.24 16.05
C ASN A 434 -2.60 -7.29 16.06
N THR A 435 -3.24 -6.53 15.18
CA THR A 435 -4.70 -6.36 15.16
C THR A 435 -5.34 -6.79 13.84
N TYR A 436 -4.51 -7.13 12.84
CA TYR A 436 -4.94 -7.65 11.55
C TYR A 436 -4.77 -9.15 11.46
N ASN A 437 -5.83 -9.83 10.99
CA ASN A 437 -5.80 -11.21 10.55
C ASN A 437 -6.29 -11.30 9.11
N ILE A 438 -5.34 -11.42 8.17
CA ILE A 438 -5.60 -11.50 6.72
C ILE A 438 -6.39 -12.74 6.28
N ALA A 439 -6.52 -13.75 7.15
CA ALA A 439 -7.32 -14.94 6.86
C ALA A 439 -8.82 -14.71 7.11
N LEU A 440 -9.21 -13.61 7.76
CA LEU A 440 -10.60 -13.27 8.01
C LEU A 440 -11.15 -12.37 6.89
N ALA A 441 -12.46 -12.46 6.63
CA ALA A 441 -13.13 -11.63 5.63
C ALA A 441 -13.01 -10.12 5.92
N GLN A 442 -12.88 -9.77 7.20
CA GLN A 442 -12.58 -8.42 7.67
C GLN A 442 -11.18 -8.48 8.26
N ASN A 443 -10.19 -8.07 7.47
CA ASN A 443 -8.77 -8.21 7.80
C ASN A 443 -8.38 -7.61 9.16
N ALA A 444 -9.15 -6.66 9.69
CA ALA A 444 -8.93 -6.04 11.00
C ALA A 444 -10.20 -6.10 11.84
N GLN A 445 -10.02 -6.12 13.16
CA GLN A 445 -11.13 -5.88 14.09
C GLN A 445 -11.60 -4.43 13.95
N GLN A 446 -12.91 -4.22 13.82
CA GLN A 446 -13.49 -2.89 13.63
C GLN A 446 -14.74 -2.73 14.50
N THR A 447 -14.91 -1.53 15.05
CA THR A 447 -16.17 -1.05 15.60
C THR A 447 -16.68 0.16 14.81
N SER A 448 -17.87 0.65 15.14
CA SER A 448 -18.45 1.85 14.51
C SER A 448 -19.07 2.76 15.57
N ALA A 449 -19.18 4.05 15.28
CA ALA A 449 -19.81 5.00 16.18
C ALA A 449 -21.24 4.58 16.59
N ILE A 450 -22.00 4.00 15.66
CA ILE A 450 -23.35 3.49 15.93
C ILE A 450 -23.31 2.31 16.91
N ARG A 451 -22.42 1.34 16.72
CA ARG A 451 -22.27 0.21 17.68
C ARG A 451 -21.83 0.68 19.06
N MET A 452 -20.91 1.65 19.11
CA MET A 452 -20.45 2.25 20.36
C MET A 452 -21.61 2.96 21.10
N LEU A 453 -22.52 3.61 20.36
CA LEU A 453 -23.72 4.25 20.89
C LEU A 453 -24.78 3.23 21.36
N GLU A 454 -25.02 2.19 20.58
CA GLU A 454 -26.08 1.21 20.82
C GLU A 454 -25.71 0.21 21.93
N SER A 455 -24.43 -0.15 22.03
CA SER A 455 -23.95 -1.25 22.88
C SER A 455 -22.60 -0.94 23.54
N TRP A 456 -22.49 0.24 24.17
CA TRP A 456 -21.25 0.73 24.79
C TRP A 456 -20.54 -0.32 25.66
N ASP A 457 -21.22 -0.89 26.66
CA ASP A 457 -20.57 -1.83 27.60
C ASP A 457 -20.00 -3.07 26.89
N GLN A 458 -20.70 -3.53 25.85
CA GLN A 458 -20.28 -4.67 25.04
C GLN A 458 -19.06 -4.31 24.20
N GLU A 459 -19.09 -3.18 23.48
CA GLU A 459 -17.96 -2.74 22.65
C GLU A 459 -16.73 -2.40 23.50
N LEU A 460 -16.94 -1.74 24.64
CA LEU A 460 -15.89 -1.49 25.64
C LEU A 460 -15.22 -2.81 26.06
N THR A 461 -16.01 -3.81 26.42
CA THR A 461 -15.48 -5.07 26.93
C THR A 461 -14.83 -5.93 25.83
N MET A 462 -15.48 -6.04 24.67
CA MET A 462 -15.07 -7.00 23.63
C MET A 462 -14.08 -6.42 22.62
N HIS A 463 -14.27 -5.17 22.21
CA HIS A 463 -13.44 -4.55 21.17
C HIS A 463 -12.32 -3.75 21.81
N ILE A 464 -12.68 -2.82 22.68
CA ILE A 464 -11.78 -1.80 23.18
C ILE A 464 -10.78 -2.38 24.20
N ASN A 465 -11.25 -3.02 25.27
CA ASN A 465 -10.37 -3.68 26.25
C ASN A 465 -9.51 -4.77 25.59
N GLY A 466 -10.06 -5.46 24.58
CA GLY A 466 -9.32 -6.43 23.78
C GLY A 466 -8.18 -5.78 23.00
N LEU A 467 -8.47 -4.65 22.34
CA LEU A 467 -7.48 -3.84 21.61
C LEU A 467 -6.38 -3.33 22.56
N MET A 468 -6.78 -2.75 23.70
CA MET A 468 -5.85 -2.30 24.75
C MET A 468 -4.93 -3.43 25.22
N SER A 469 -5.51 -4.57 25.60
CA SER A 469 -4.77 -5.73 26.07
C SER A 469 -3.79 -6.24 24.99
N THR A 470 -4.20 -6.26 23.73
CA THR A 470 -3.32 -6.62 22.62
C THR A 470 -2.14 -5.66 22.51
N PHE A 471 -2.36 -4.34 22.55
CA PHE A 471 -1.27 -3.37 22.49
C PHE A 471 -0.35 -3.43 23.72
N GLU A 472 -0.89 -3.59 24.93
CA GLU A 472 -0.11 -3.77 26.16
C GLU A 472 0.74 -5.04 26.12
N ASN A 473 0.18 -6.15 25.62
CA ASN A 473 0.91 -7.40 25.47
C ASN A 473 1.99 -7.27 24.39
N SER A 474 1.67 -6.68 23.24
CA SER A 474 2.62 -6.51 22.15
C SER A 474 3.75 -5.55 22.51
N ALA A 475 3.50 -4.54 23.33
CA ALA A 475 4.48 -3.57 23.79
C ALA A 475 5.72 -4.14 24.48
N HIS A 476 5.56 -5.27 25.15
CA HIS A 476 6.65 -5.91 25.88
C HIS A 476 7.42 -6.91 25.02
N ASN A 477 6.86 -7.29 23.87
CA ASN A 477 7.29 -8.44 23.10
C ASN A 477 7.66 -8.11 21.65
N HIS A 478 7.27 -6.94 21.14
CA HIS A 478 7.42 -6.58 19.73
C HIS A 478 7.84 -5.11 19.58
N GLY A 479 8.86 -4.87 18.76
CA GLY A 479 9.13 -3.55 18.21
C GLY A 479 8.30 -3.29 16.96
N VAL A 480 8.11 -2.02 16.63
CA VAL A 480 7.47 -1.58 15.38
C VAL A 480 8.56 -1.07 14.45
N ALA A 481 8.59 -1.59 13.22
CA ALA A 481 9.51 -1.11 12.21
C ALA A 481 8.78 -0.13 11.28
N LEU A 482 9.54 0.85 10.78
CA LEU A 482 9.11 1.67 9.67
C LEU A 482 9.32 0.88 8.38
N ARG A 483 8.33 0.85 7.50
CA ARG A 483 8.38 0.19 6.20
C ARG A 483 8.03 1.18 5.11
N ILE A 484 8.89 1.26 4.11
CA ILE A 484 8.64 2.02 2.89
C ILE A 484 8.58 1.03 1.74
N GLU A 485 7.55 1.11 0.92
CA GLU A 485 7.26 0.19 -0.18
C GLU A 485 7.01 1.00 -1.44
N THR A 486 7.54 0.58 -2.58
CA THR A 486 7.21 1.17 -3.88
C THR A 486 6.82 0.09 -4.87
N ARG A 487 5.88 0.44 -5.75
CA ARG A 487 5.56 -0.30 -6.95
C ARG A 487 6.41 0.23 -8.09
N VAL A 488 7.37 -0.59 -8.53
CA VAL A 488 8.35 -0.23 -9.54
C VAL A 488 8.16 -1.08 -10.78
N GLU A 489 8.26 -0.47 -11.96
CA GLU A 489 8.36 -1.17 -13.23
C GLU A 489 9.57 -2.11 -13.21
N TYR A 490 9.40 -3.33 -13.74
CA TYR A 490 10.43 -4.35 -13.73
C TYR A 490 11.78 -3.84 -14.25
N GLN A 491 11.81 -2.99 -15.28
CA GLN A 491 13.06 -2.50 -15.85
C GLN A 491 13.83 -1.56 -14.90
N ASN A 492 13.14 -0.94 -13.95
CA ASN A 492 13.69 0.07 -13.03
C ASN A 492 13.98 -0.49 -11.62
N TYR A 493 13.62 -1.74 -11.34
CA TYR A 493 13.87 -2.34 -10.01
C TYR A 493 15.33 -2.26 -9.54
N PRO A 494 16.37 -2.34 -10.42
CA PRO A 494 17.75 -2.24 -9.97
C PRO A 494 18.07 -0.89 -9.33
N THR A 495 17.49 0.20 -9.81
CA THR A 495 17.90 1.57 -9.48
C THR A 495 17.11 2.21 -8.33
N CYS A 496 16.02 1.61 -7.87
CA CYS A 496 15.22 2.13 -6.75
C CYS A 496 15.63 1.56 -5.39
N HIS A 497 15.00 1.99 -4.27
CA HIS A 497 15.20 1.38 -2.95
C HIS A 497 16.66 1.22 -2.51
N LEU A 498 17.53 2.18 -2.85
CA LEU A 498 18.90 2.20 -2.33
C LEU A 498 18.86 2.37 -0.81
N ARG A 499 19.96 1.99 -0.15
CA ARG A 499 20.09 2.19 1.29
C ARG A 499 19.86 3.66 1.63
N VAL A 500 18.95 3.91 2.57
CA VAL A 500 18.66 5.28 3.03
C VAL A 500 19.84 5.75 3.88
N PRO A 501 20.36 6.97 3.71
CA PRO A 501 21.38 7.50 4.61
C PRO A 501 20.90 7.52 6.06
N ASP A 502 21.76 7.12 6.99
CA ASP A 502 21.39 7.08 8.42
C ASP A 502 21.03 8.46 8.96
N GLU A 503 21.64 9.53 8.43
CA GLU A 503 21.30 10.91 8.78
C GLU A 503 19.84 11.24 8.48
N LEU A 504 19.34 10.78 7.32
CA LEU A 504 17.93 10.96 6.94
C LEU A 504 16.99 10.11 7.80
N LEU A 505 17.42 8.93 8.24
CA LEU A 505 16.64 8.09 9.15
C LEU A 505 16.69 8.60 10.61
N ARG A 506 17.67 9.41 10.99
CA ARG A 506 17.73 10.03 12.33
C ARG A 506 16.70 11.14 12.52
N SER A 507 16.13 11.66 11.44
CA SER A 507 14.94 12.52 11.48
C SER A 507 13.62 11.75 11.46
N THR A 508 13.61 10.42 11.64
CA THR A 508 12.37 9.71 12.00
C THR A 508 12.13 9.80 13.50
N PHE A 509 10.99 9.30 13.97
CA PHE A 509 10.72 9.20 15.40
C PHE A 509 11.00 7.80 15.93
N THR A 510 11.56 7.72 17.13
CA THR A 510 11.60 6.50 17.93
C THR A 510 10.84 6.67 19.23
N LEU A 511 10.00 5.69 19.52
CA LEU A 511 9.37 5.55 20.83
C LEU A 511 10.00 4.36 21.53
N ASN A 512 10.28 4.54 22.82
CA ASN A 512 11.01 3.55 23.62
C ASN A 512 10.29 2.19 23.58
N ARG A 513 8.95 2.17 23.46
CA ARG A 513 8.10 0.98 23.34
C ARG A 513 6.70 1.31 22.76
N LEU A 514 5.94 0.30 22.32
CA LEU A 514 4.52 0.42 21.93
C LEU A 514 3.54 0.96 23.02
N PRO A 515 3.77 0.93 24.36
CA PRO A 515 2.91 1.54 25.37
C PRO A 515 2.72 3.03 25.17
N GLU A 516 3.71 3.76 24.64
CA GLU A 516 3.53 5.19 24.36
C GLU A 516 2.46 5.39 23.28
N ALA A 517 2.52 4.60 22.20
CA ALA A 517 1.49 4.55 21.15
C ALA A 517 0.16 3.94 21.64
N GLY A 518 0.21 2.91 22.50
CA GLY A 518 -0.96 2.30 23.13
C GLY A 518 -1.66 3.27 24.07
N THR A 519 -0.91 4.09 24.82
CA THR A 519 -1.50 5.11 25.69
C THR A 519 -2.19 6.20 24.86
N LEU A 520 -1.62 6.57 23.71
CA LEU A 520 -2.29 7.46 22.76
C LEU A 520 -3.62 6.87 22.28
N LEU A 521 -3.63 5.60 21.89
CA LEU A 521 -4.86 4.90 21.51
C LEU A 521 -5.90 4.90 22.65
N ILE A 522 -5.48 4.64 23.88
CA ILE A 522 -6.33 4.69 25.08
C ILE A 522 -6.92 6.09 25.25
N ILE A 523 -6.09 7.14 25.18
CA ILE A 523 -6.57 8.52 25.30
C ILE A 523 -7.59 8.86 24.22
N MET A 524 -7.32 8.43 22.99
CA MET A 524 -8.22 8.62 21.85
C MET A 524 -9.54 7.90 22.01
N GLU A 525 -9.52 6.69 22.53
CA GLU A 525 -10.71 5.95 22.94
C GLU A 525 -11.51 6.74 23.99
N TYR A 526 -10.85 7.28 25.01
CA TYR A 526 -11.51 8.15 25.99
C TYR A 526 -12.07 9.42 25.35
N MET A 527 -11.40 10.02 24.37
CA MET A 527 -11.92 11.16 23.60
C MET A 527 -13.18 10.78 22.82
N MET A 528 -13.18 9.63 22.15
CA MET A 528 -14.36 9.13 21.44
C MET A 528 -15.52 8.90 22.41
N ASN A 529 -15.26 8.31 23.58
CA ASN A 529 -16.25 8.14 24.63
C ASN A 529 -16.83 9.50 25.09
N ALA A 530 -15.98 10.48 25.38
CA ALA A 530 -16.41 11.81 25.82
C ALA A 530 -17.26 12.55 24.75
N LEU A 531 -17.04 12.28 23.47
CA LEU A 531 -17.82 12.82 22.36
C LEU A 531 -19.15 12.09 22.15
N VAL A 532 -19.19 10.78 22.40
CA VAL A 532 -20.32 9.89 22.12
C VAL A 532 -21.32 9.85 23.28
N ASN A 533 -20.85 9.90 24.53
CA ASN A 533 -21.67 9.77 25.74
C ASN A 533 -22.10 11.10 26.36
N ARG A 534 -22.33 12.15 25.56
CA ARG A 534 -23.07 13.32 26.03
C ARG A 534 -24.58 13.10 25.84
N PRO A 535 -25.35 12.77 26.90
CA PRO A 535 -26.76 13.07 26.89
C PRO A 535 -26.91 14.57 26.69
N ALA A 536 -27.91 14.96 25.91
CA ALA A 536 -28.26 16.34 25.62
C ALA A 536 -28.44 17.17 26.91
N SER A 537 -27.35 17.74 27.40
CA SER A 537 -27.27 18.82 28.38
C SER A 537 -25.83 19.35 28.40
N GLY A 538 -25.52 20.19 27.40
CA GLY A 538 -24.32 21.03 27.33
C GLY A 538 -23.28 20.54 26.35
#